data_AF-A0A5C7PNZ6-F1
#
_entry.id   AF-A0A5C7PNZ6-F1
#
_cell.length_a   1.000
_cell.length_b   1.000
_cell.length_c   1.000
_cell.angle_alpha   90.00
_cell.angle_beta   90.00
_cell.angle_gamma   90.00
#
_symmetry.space_group_name_H-M   'P 1'
#
loop_
_entity.id
_entity.type
_entity.pdbx_description
1 polymer ?
#
loop_
_entity_poly.entity_id
_entity_poly.type
_entity_poly.pdbx_seq_one_letter_code
_entity_poly.pdbx_strand_id
1 'polypeptide(L)'
;MSGGVPPSSRAGKRRRIIASDVDRVADLVERFKGHDAEELGVFDVPDLPSTVAVIGECDGVLYTTVRDGRVEKYIHKFRAKDKPLLCVSPDGSQMLFIGGRYVFTERGIVDLSDTRNLPPALRRRLSR
;
A
#
# COMPACT_ATOMS: atom_id res chain seq x y z
N MET A 1 -7.03 -11.88 3.31
CA MET A 1 -6.07 -12.80 2.67
C MET A 1 -5.46 -12.05 1.51
N SER A 2 -4.19 -11.65 1.58
CA SER A 2 -3.48 -11.07 0.42
C SER A 2 -3.36 -12.15 -0.66
N GLY A 3 -4.01 -11.96 -1.80
CA GLY A 3 -4.02 -12.93 -2.91
C GLY A 3 -2.61 -13.27 -3.40
N GLY A 4 -2.50 -14.34 -4.18
CA GLY A 4 -1.29 -14.64 -4.98
C GLY A 4 -0.88 -13.43 -5.82
N VAL A 5 0.40 -13.34 -6.21
CA VAL A 5 0.80 -12.41 -7.29
C VAL A 5 0.07 -12.87 -8.56
N PRO A 6 -0.81 -12.05 -9.17
CA PRO A 6 -1.49 -12.43 -10.39
C PRO A 6 -0.52 -12.49 -11.58
N PRO A 7 -0.78 -13.35 -12.58
CA PRO A 7 0.08 -13.51 -13.76
C PRO A 7 0.34 -12.21 -14.54
N SER A 8 -0.60 -11.28 -14.44
CA SER A 8 -0.57 -9.96 -15.07
C SER A 8 0.34 -8.94 -14.37
N SER A 9 0.81 -9.25 -13.16
CA SER A 9 1.77 -8.39 -12.49
C SER A 9 3.02 -8.23 -13.36
N ARG A 10 3.46 -6.99 -13.52
CA ARG A 10 4.70 -6.66 -14.23
C ARG A 10 5.95 -6.82 -13.37
N ALA A 11 5.82 -7.43 -12.19
CA ALA A 11 6.94 -7.71 -11.30
C ALA A 11 8.00 -8.56 -12.04
N GLY A 12 9.22 -8.03 -12.16
CA GLY A 12 10.37 -8.73 -12.77
C GLY A 12 10.71 -8.32 -14.21
N LYS A 13 9.94 -7.44 -14.88
CA LYS A 13 10.39 -6.81 -16.14
C LYS A 13 11.65 -5.95 -15.90
N ARG A 14 12.51 -5.83 -16.92
CA ARG A 14 13.80 -5.09 -16.85
C ARG A 14 13.58 -3.72 -16.19
N ARG A 15 14.15 -3.53 -14.99
CA ARG A 15 14.01 -2.28 -14.23
C ARG A 15 14.56 -1.11 -15.04
N ARG A 16 13.73 -0.10 -15.32
CA ARG A 16 14.24 1.24 -15.61
C ARG A 16 15.08 1.70 -14.40
N ILE A 17 16.08 2.54 -14.65
CA ILE A 17 16.79 3.22 -13.57
C ILE A 17 15.75 4.12 -12.89
N ILE A 18 15.33 3.74 -11.69
CA ILE A 18 14.33 4.47 -10.91
C ILE A 18 15.05 5.69 -10.31
N ALA A 19 14.94 6.83 -10.97
CA ALA A 19 15.66 8.05 -10.60
C ALA A 19 14.81 8.96 -9.70
N SER A 20 13.50 8.99 -9.89
CA SER A 20 12.56 9.89 -9.19
C SER A 20 11.50 9.15 -8.36
N ASP A 21 10.81 9.88 -7.47
CA ASP A 21 9.63 9.35 -6.76
C ASP A 21 8.46 9.07 -7.70
N VAL A 22 8.32 9.85 -8.78
CA VAL A 22 7.33 9.60 -9.83
C VAL A 22 7.57 8.23 -10.47
N ASP A 23 8.82 7.89 -10.79
CA ASP A 23 9.16 6.56 -11.35
C ASP A 23 8.84 5.43 -10.35
N ARG A 24 9.04 5.67 -9.04
CA ARG A 24 8.73 4.69 -7.99
C ARG A 24 7.24 4.42 -7.89
N VAL A 25 6.43 5.47 -7.95
CA VAL A 25 4.97 5.37 -7.88
C VAL A 25 4.43 4.71 -9.16
N ALA A 26 4.93 5.10 -10.33
CA ALA A 26 4.57 4.47 -11.59
C ALA A 26 4.86 2.96 -11.57
N ASP A 27 6.07 2.55 -11.18
CA ASP A 27 6.43 1.13 -11.04
C ASP A 27 5.50 0.38 -10.08
N LEU A 28 5.14 0.97 -8.93
CA LEU A 28 4.22 0.36 -7.98
C LEU A 28 2.83 0.16 -8.59
N VAL A 29 2.29 1.19 -9.25
CA VAL A 29 0.98 1.13 -9.91
C VAL A 29 0.99 0.07 -10.99
N GLU A 30 2.00 0.05 -11.86
CA GLU A 30 2.10 -0.93 -12.94
C GLU A 30 2.21 -2.37 -12.44
N ARG A 31 3.03 -2.61 -11.41
CA ARG A 31 3.18 -3.94 -10.81
C ARG A 31 1.91 -4.44 -10.15
N PHE A 32 1.15 -3.55 -9.53
CA PHE A 32 -0.09 -3.90 -8.84
C PHE A 32 -1.29 -3.97 -9.79
N LYS A 33 -1.51 -2.98 -10.65
CA LYS A 33 -2.67 -2.91 -11.53
C LYS A 33 -2.53 -3.66 -12.86
N GLY A 34 -1.31 -3.96 -13.30
CA GLY A 34 -1.01 -4.74 -14.51
C GLY A 34 -1.05 -3.96 -15.84
N HIS A 35 -1.41 -2.68 -15.81
CA HIS A 35 -1.40 -1.76 -16.96
C HIS A 35 -0.42 -0.59 -16.73
N ASP A 36 -0.18 0.22 -17.75
CA ASP A 36 0.69 1.40 -17.68
C ASP A 36 0.15 2.41 -16.65
N ALA A 37 1.04 3.08 -15.93
CA ALA A 37 0.63 4.15 -15.03
C ALA A 37 0.12 5.35 -15.84
N GLU A 38 -1.01 5.90 -15.42
CA GLU A 38 -1.64 7.07 -16.03
C GLU A 38 -1.67 8.21 -15.02
N GLU A 39 -1.43 9.43 -15.49
CA GLU A 39 -1.60 10.63 -14.69
C GLU A 39 -3.10 10.93 -14.54
N LEU A 40 -3.57 11.00 -13.29
CA LEU A 40 -4.97 11.29 -13.00
C LEU A 40 -5.26 12.80 -12.93
N GLY A 41 -4.24 13.63 -12.77
CA GLY A 41 -4.32 15.08 -12.65
C GLY A 41 -3.65 15.63 -11.39
N VAL A 42 -3.85 16.92 -11.15
CA VAL A 42 -3.35 17.63 -9.97
C VAL A 42 -4.50 17.76 -8.97
N PHE A 43 -4.21 17.44 -7.72
CA PHE A 43 -5.18 17.48 -6.62
C PHE A 43 -4.62 18.32 -5.48
N ASP A 44 -5.49 19.12 -4.85
CA ASP A 44 -5.17 19.76 -3.59
C ASP A 44 -5.17 18.70 -2.49
N VAL A 45 -3.98 18.41 -1.96
CA VAL A 45 -3.82 17.51 -0.82
C VAL A 45 -3.88 18.37 0.44
N PRO A 46 -4.84 18.12 1.36
CA PRO A 46 -4.88 18.83 2.62
C PRO A 46 -3.57 18.68 3.39
N ASP A 47 -3.17 19.73 4.09
CA ASP A 47 -2.02 19.66 4.98
C ASP A 47 -2.20 18.56 6.02
N LEU A 48 -1.10 17.85 6.32
CA LEU A 48 -1.10 16.87 7.38
C LEU A 48 -1.27 17.59 8.73
N PRO A 49 -2.33 17.29 9.51
CA PRO A 49 -2.54 17.96 10.79
C PRO A 49 -1.39 17.66 11.76
N SER A 50 -0.93 18.68 12.47
CA SER A 50 0.16 18.56 13.46
C SER A 50 -0.24 17.75 14.71
N THR A 51 -1.55 17.64 14.97
CA THR A 51 -2.13 16.88 16.08
C THR A 51 -3.31 16.07 15.58
N VAL A 52 -3.48 14.87 16.10
CA VAL A 52 -4.60 13.97 15.75
C VAL A 52 -5.18 13.30 16.99
N ALA A 53 -6.45 12.91 16.93
CA ALA A 53 -7.06 12.03 17.92
C ALA A 53 -6.82 10.57 17.52
N VAL A 54 -6.29 9.74 18.44
CA VAL A 54 -6.18 8.30 18.25
C VAL A 54 -7.51 7.64 18.62
N ILE A 55 -8.15 6.97 17.65
CA ILE A 55 -9.42 6.28 17.87
C ILE A 55 -9.18 4.83 18.28
N GLY A 56 -8.16 4.18 17.71
CA GLY A 56 -7.81 2.80 18.04
C GLY A 56 -6.85 2.19 17.02
N GLU A 57 -6.74 0.85 17.04
CA GLU A 57 -6.00 0.11 16.01
C GLU A 57 -6.89 -0.16 14.79
N CYS A 58 -6.31 -0.08 13.58
CA CYS A 58 -7.00 -0.48 12.37
C CYS A 58 -6.85 -2.00 12.17
N ASP A 59 -7.96 -2.74 12.24
CA ASP A 59 -7.97 -4.20 12.03
C ASP A 59 -7.88 -4.59 10.55
N GLY A 60 -8.27 -3.72 9.63
CA GLY A 60 -8.24 -4.02 8.21
C GLY A 60 -8.69 -2.90 7.29
N VAL A 61 -8.33 -3.04 6.02
CA VAL A 61 -8.71 -2.13 4.93
C VAL A 61 -9.48 -2.91 3.88
N LEU A 62 -10.63 -2.36 3.48
CA LEU A 62 -11.43 -2.86 2.38
C LEU A 62 -11.41 -1.82 1.27
N TYR A 63 -11.09 -2.23 0.05
CA TYR A 63 -11.05 -1.31 -1.09
C TYR A 63 -11.38 -2.02 -2.40
N THR A 64 -11.86 -1.24 -3.36
CA THR A 64 -12.16 -1.68 -4.73
C THR A 64 -11.25 -0.94 -5.68
N THR A 65 -10.70 -1.63 -6.68
CA THR A 65 -9.87 -1.02 -7.73
C THR A 65 -10.06 -1.79 -9.04
N VAL A 66 -9.67 -1.16 -10.15
CA VAL A 66 -9.45 -1.89 -11.40
C VAL A 66 -8.04 -2.49 -11.39
N ARG A 67 -7.94 -3.76 -11.76
CA ARG A 67 -6.71 -4.51 -12.01
C ARG A 67 -6.93 -5.36 -13.25
N ASP A 68 -6.03 -5.27 -14.22
CA ASP A 68 -6.15 -6.00 -15.51
C ASP A 68 -7.48 -5.78 -16.23
N GLY A 69 -8.01 -4.56 -16.15
CA GLY A 69 -9.31 -4.20 -16.72
C GLY A 69 -10.53 -4.78 -15.97
N ARG A 70 -10.35 -5.44 -14.83
CA ARG A 70 -11.44 -6.01 -14.02
C ARG A 70 -11.56 -5.27 -12.69
N VAL A 71 -12.80 -5.06 -12.26
CA VAL A 71 -13.08 -4.53 -10.92
C VAL A 71 -12.83 -5.63 -9.90
N GLU A 72 -11.88 -5.41 -9.01
CA GLU A 72 -11.46 -6.32 -7.96
C GLU A 72 -11.78 -5.71 -6.59
N LYS A 73 -12.23 -6.55 -5.65
CA LYS A 73 -12.50 -6.17 -4.26
C LYS A 73 -11.49 -6.84 -3.34
N TYR A 74 -10.80 -6.04 -2.53
CA TYR A 74 -9.77 -6.50 -1.61
C TYR A 74 -10.18 -6.31 -0.16
N ILE A 75 -9.80 -7.28 0.68
CA ILE A 75 -9.88 -7.21 2.14
C ILE A 75 -8.51 -7.57 2.70
N HIS A 76 -7.82 -6.55 3.21
CA HIS A 76 -6.64 -6.75 4.06
C HIS A 76 -7.07 -6.78 5.51
N LYS A 77 -6.64 -7.80 6.26
CA LYS A 77 -6.76 -7.84 7.72
C LYS A 77 -5.35 -7.83 8.27
N PHE A 78 -5.03 -6.83 9.08
CA PHE A 78 -3.71 -6.70 9.66
C PHE A 78 -3.51 -7.76 10.74
N ARG A 79 -2.31 -8.33 10.81
CA ARG A 79 -1.88 -9.12 11.96
C ARG A 79 -1.67 -8.22 13.16
N ALA A 80 -1.87 -8.77 14.36
CA ALA A 80 -1.91 -8.03 15.62
C ALA A 80 -0.78 -7.02 15.80
N LYS A 81 0.46 -7.39 15.48
CA LYS A 81 1.63 -6.52 15.66
C LYS A 81 1.92 -5.55 14.51
N ASP A 82 1.15 -5.63 13.42
CA ASP A 82 1.39 -4.88 12.19
C ASP A 82 0.33 -3.81 11.92
N LYS A 83 -0.71 -3.73 12.76
CA LYS A 83 -1.80 -2.76 12.66
C LYS A 83 -1.30 -1.32 12.73
N PRO A 84 -1.74 -0.42 11.84
CA PRO A 84 -1.59 1.01 12.06
C PRO A 84 -2.62 1.54 13.07
N LEU A 85 -2.36 2.73 13.60
CA LEU A 85 -3.37 3.48 14.35
C LEU A 85 -4.36 4.11 13.37
N LEU A 86 -5.65 4.04 13.70
CA LEU A 86 -6.68 4.86 13.08
C LEU A 86 -6.78 6.18 13.86
N CYS A 87 -6.49 7.27 13.16
CA CYS A 87 -6.47 8.62 13.69
C CYS A 87 -7.46 9.50 12.93
N VAL A 88 -7.91 10.57 13.59
CA VAL A 88 -8.79 11.59 13.00
C VAL A 88 -8.21 12.98 13.24
N SER A 89 -8.35 13.88 12.27
CA SER A 89 -7.94 15.29 12.38
C SER A 89 -8.75 16.03 13.46
N PRO A 90 -8.25 17.16 14.00
CA PRO A 90 -8.92 17.89 15.08
C PRO A 90 -10.34 18.38 14.74
N ASP A 91 -10.59 18.67 13.46
CA ASP A 91 -11.88 19.10 12.93
C ASP A 91 -12.79 17.93 12.50
N GLY A 92 -12.32 16.69 12.62
CA GLY A 92 -13.06 15.50 12.21
C GLY A 92 -13.11 15.24 10.70
N SER A 93 -12.48 16.07 9.87
CA SER A 93 -12.63 16.03 8.40
C SER A 93 -11.76 14.98 7.70
N GLN A 94 -10.68 14.51 8.35
CA GLN A 94 -9.74 13.55 7.79
C GLN A 94 -9.56 12.32 8.68
N MET A 95 -9.58 11.14 8.06
CA MET A 95 -9.11 9.89 8.66
C MET A 95 -7.68 9.60 8.20
N LEU A 96 -6.81 9.26 9.14
CA LEU A 96 -5.40 8.97 8.89
C LEU A 96 -5.03 7.59 9.44
N PHE A 97 -4.21 6.84 8.69
CA PHE A 97 -3.59 5.62 9.18
C PHE A 97 -2.13 5.91 9.48
N ILE A 98 -1.76 5.88 10.76
CA ILE A 98 -0.41 6.25 11.21
C ILE A 98 0.35 5.02 11.71
N GLY A 99 1.58 4.86 11.23
CA GLY A 99 2.46 3.75 11.59
C GLY A 99 2.05 2.43 10.93
N GLY A 100 2.02 1.36 11.71
CA GLY A 100 1.86 0.00 11.21
C GLY A 100 3.14 -0.59 10.62
N ARG A 101 3.12 -1.90 10.41
CA ARG A 101 4.27 -2.66 9.90
C ARG A 101 3.85 -3.45 8.68
N TYR A 102 3.71 -2.76 7.56
CA TYR A 102 3.34 -3.37 6.29
C TYR A 102 4.04 -2.66 5.14
N VAL A 103 3.98 -3.29 3.97
CA VAL A 103 4.42 -2.72 2.70
C VAL A 103 3.36 -2.98 1.65
N PHE A 104 3.22 -2.06 0.70
CA PHE A 104 2.40 -2.30 -0.48
C PHE A 104 3.25 -2.91 -1.59
N THR A 105 2.77 -3.99 -2.19
CA THR A 105 3.48 -4.78 -3.21
C THR A 105 2.54 -5.10 -4.36
N GLU A 106 3.02 -5.83 -5.36
CA GLU A 106 2.17 -6.43 -6.40
C GLU A 106 1.04 -7.33 -5.86
N ARG A 107 1.15 -7.81 -4.62
CA ARG A 107 0.13 -8.60 -3.92
C ARG A 107 -0.91 -7.74 -3.18
N GLY A 108 -0.73 -6.42 -3.17
CA GLY A 108 -1.41 -5.49 -2.29
C GLY A 108 -0.65 -5.28 -0.97
N ILE A 109 -1.38 -5.04 0.11
CA ILE A 109 -0.81 -4.85 1.46
C ILE A 109 -0.27 -6.18 1.97
N VAL A 110 0.99 -6.17 2.41
CA VAL A 110 1.68 -7.32 3.01
C VAL A 110 2.27 -6.91 4.34
N ASP A 111 1.82 -7.57 5.41
CA ASP A 111 2.33 -7.36 6.75
C ASP A 111 3.80 -7.79 6.84
N LEU A 112 4.63 -7.02 7.53
CA LEU A 112 6.06 -7.31 7.68
C LEU A 112 6.30 -8.59 8.50
N SER A 113 5.33 -8.98 9.35
CA SER A 113 5.37 -10.28 10.00
C SER A 113 4.99 -11.45 9.11
N ASP A 114 4.42 -11.20 7.93
CA ASP A 114 4.11 -12.24 6.95
C ASP A 114 5.35 -12.63 6.14
N THR A 115 6.28 -13.29 6.82
CA THR A 115 7.54 -13.75 6.22
C THR A 115 7.33 -14.70 5.04
N ARG A 116 6.15 -15.30 4.86
CA ARG A 116 5.84 -16.12 3.69
C ARG A 116 5.65 -15.26 2.44
N ASN A 117 4.85 -14.20 2.56
CA ASN A 117 4.46 -13.35 1.43
C ASN A 117 5.33 -12.09 1.27
N LEU A 118 6.14 -11.74 2.27
CA LEU A 118 7.03 -10.59 2.21
C LEU A 118 8.11 -10.80 1.14
N PRO A 119 8.39 -9.81 0.26
CA PRO A 119 9.46 -9.91 -0.73
C PRO A 119 10.83 -10.18 -0.08
N PRO A 120 11.68 -11.07 -0.65
CA PRO A 120 12.98 -11.40 -0.07
C PRO A 120 13.89 -10.19 0.19
N ALA A 121 13.82 -9.17 -0.66
CA ALA A 121 14.58 -7.94 -0.50
C ALA A 121 14.23 -7.18 0.79
N LEU A 122 12.97 -7.26 1.25
CA LEU A 122 12.47 -6.56 2.42
C LEU A 122 12.65 -7.37 3.72
N ARG A 123 12.72 -8.71 3.63
CA ARG A 123 13.05 -9.58 4.79
C ARG A 123 14.40 -9.22 5.42
N ARG A 124 15.39 -8.87 4.60
CA ARG A 124 16.77 -8.54 5.03
C ARG A 124 16.90 -7.19 5.74
N ARG A 125 15.93 -6.28 5.57
CA ARG A 125 15.93 -4.97 6.23
C ARG A 125 15.38 -4.99 7.65
N LEU A 126 14.67 -6.05 8.04
CA LEU A 126 14.04 -6.19 9.37
C LEU A 126 14.89 -7.00 10.36
N SER A 127 16.05 -7.48 9.93
CA SER A 127 17.01 -8.25 10.74
C SER A 127 18.23 -7.43 11.17
N ARG A 128 18.19 -6.12 10.93
CA ARG A 128 19.12 -5.12 11.44
C ARG A 128 18.36 -4.20 12.39
#